data_AF-A0A838N3C2-F1
#
_entry.id   AF-A0A838N3C2-F1
#
_cell.length_a   1.000
_cell.length_b   1.000
_cell.length_c   1.000
_cell.angle_alpha   90.00
_cell.angle_beta   90.00
_cell.angle_gamma   90.00
#
_symmetry.space_group_name_H-M   'P 1'
#
loop_
_entity.id
_entity.type
_entity.pdbx_description
1 polymer ?
#
loop_
_entity_poly.entity_id
_entity_poly.type
_entity_poly.pdbx_seq_one_letter_code
_entity_poly.pdbx_strand_id
1 'polypeptide(L)'
;MKPFFLVYASIANEDFSPEQLIDLLATSRRNNDASGITGMLLYKDRRFLQVLEGSEAAVRATYARIKRDPRHRGSAPPERGRAGAGV
;
A
#
# COMPACT_ATOMS: atom_id res chain seq x y z
N MET A 1 -14.16 8.93 14.34
CA MET A 1 -13.14 7.93 14.71
C MET A 1 -11.89 8.19 13.88
N LYS A 2 -10.69 8.19 14.49
CA LYS A 2 -9.43 8.42 13.76
C LYS A 2 -9.11 7.22 12.84
N PRO A 3 -8.71 7.44 11.56
CA PRO A 3 -8.37 6.34 10.66
C PRO A 3 -7.14 5.59 11.16
N PHE A 4 -7.12 4.28 10.93
CA PHE A 4 -5.94 3.46 11.10
C PHE A 4 -5.09 3.58 9.84
N PHE A 5 -3.78 3.65 9.99
CA PHE A 5 -2.84 3.70 8.88
C PHE A 5 -1.79 2.60 8.98
N LEU A 6 -1.26 2.21 7.82
CA LEU A 6 -0.13 1.31 7.69
C LEU A 6 0.79 1.84 6.59
N VAL A 7 2.07 2.02 6.90
CA VAL A 7 3.13 2.39 5.95
C VAL A 7 4.06 1.21 5.78
N TYR A 8 4.32 0.82 4.54
CA TYR A 8 5.28 -0.24 4.26
C TYR A 8 6.10 0.04 3.01
N ALA A 9 7.30 -0.52 2.97
CA ALA A 9 8.18 -0.51 1.82
C ALA A 9 8.44 -1.92 1.32
N SER A 10 8.62 -2.07 0.01
CA SER A 10 8.96 -3.34 -0.64
C SER A 10 9.79 -3.12 -1.90
N ILE A 11 10.35 -4.20 -2.43
CA ILE A 11 11.18 -4.18 -3.63
C ILE A 11 10.46 -4.91 -4.76
N ALA A 12 10.24 -4.25 -5.88
CA ALA A 12 9.73 -4.84 -7.10
C ALA A 12 10.69 -5.95 -7.59
N ASN A 13 10.11 -7.04 -8.10
CA ASN A 13 10.90 -8.13 -8.67
C ASN A 13 11.51 -7.74 -10.02
N GLU A 14 10.81 -6.89 -10.78
CA GLU A 14 11.22 -6.35 -12.06
C GLU A 14 11.02 -4.82 -12.08
N ASP A 15 11.62 -4.15 -13.05
CA ASP A 15 11.33 -2.74 -13.31
C ASP A 15 9.93 -2.58 -13.90
N PHE A 16 9.23 -1.53 -13.48
CA PHE A 16 7.93 -1.17 -14.03
C PHE A 16 8.08 -0.07 -15.09
N SER A 17 7.50 -0.28 -16.26
CA SER A 17 7.27 0.78 -17.24
C SER A 17 6.20 1.77 -16.74
N PRO A 18 6.15 3.00 -17.29
CA PRO A 18 5.08 3.94 -16.98
C PRO A 18 3.67 3.36 -17.16
N GLU A 19 3.44 2.56 -18.20
CA GLU A 19 2.16 1.92 -18.50
C GLU A 19 1.82 0.86 -17.45
N GLN A 20 2.78 0.02 -17.07
CA GLN A 20 2.59 -0.98 -16.01
C GLN A 20 2.29 -0.32 -14.65
N LEU A 21 2.87 0.86 -14.37
CA LEU A 21 2.52 1.64 -13.18
C LEU A 21 1.09 2.18 -13.25
N ILE A 22 0.64 2.65 -14.42
CA ILE A 22 -0.74 3.10 -14.63
C ILE A 22 -1.73 1.96 -14.37
N ASP A 23 -1.46 0.77 -14.92
CA ASP A 23 -2.31 -0.42 -14.73
C ASP A 23 -2.34 -0.89 -13.27
N LEU A 24 -1.18 -0.87 -12.61
CA LEU A 24 -1.06 -1.14 -11.17
C LEU A 24 -1.88 -0.15 -10.36
N LEU A 25 -1.81 1.15 -10.66
CA LEU A 25 -2.57 2.19 -9.98
C LEU A 25 -4.07 2.05 -10.22
N ALA A 26 -4.49 1.75 -11.46
CA ALA A 26 -5.90 1.53 -11.78
C ALA A 26 -6.48 0.34 -11.00
N THR A 27 -5.74 -0.77 -10.92
CA THR A 27 -6.12 -1.94 -10.13
C THR A 27 -6.13 -1.65 -8.64
N SER A 28 -5.13 -0.90 -8.16
CA SER A 28 -5.05 -0.52 -6.74
C SER A 28 -6.23 0.37 -6.34
N ARG A 29 -6.55 1.41 -7.13
CA ARG A 29 -7.69 2.31 -6.89
C ARG A 29 -9.01 1.54 -6.82
N ARG A 30 -9.33 0.71 -7.82
CA ARG A 30 -10.57 -0.10 -7.81
C ARG A 30 -10.70 -0.96 -6.56
N ASN A 31 -9.63 -1.66 -6.17
CA ASN A 31 -9.66 -2.51 -4.97
C ASN A 31 -9.75 -1.69 -3.67
N ASN A 32 -9.08 -0.54 -3.65
CA ASN A 32 -9.06 0.35 -2.51
C ASN A 32 -10.44 0.98 -2.29
N ASP A 33 -11.08 1.49 -3.36
CA ASP A 33 -12.43 2.05 -3.32
C ASP A 33 -13.44 1.03 -2.81
N ALA A 34 -13.38 -0.21 -3.32
CA ALA A 34 -14.24 -1.31 -2.85
C ALA A 34 -14.02 -1.68 -1.37
N SER A 35 -12.86 -1.37 -0.82
CA SER A 35 -12.48 -1.70 0.57
C SER A 35 -12.54 -0.49 1.51
N GLY A 36 -12.92 0.70 1.02
CA GLY A 36 -12.87 1.95 1.77
C GLY A 36 -11.46 2.34 2.21
N ILE A 37 -10.46 2.11 1.36
CA ILE A 37 -9.05 2.40 1.61
C ILE A 37 -8.63 3.66 0.84
N THR A 38 -7.94 4.57 1.52
CA THR A 38 -7.26 5.72 0.92
C THR A 38 -5.74 5.59 1.10
N GLY A 39 -4.98 6.53 0.57
CA GLY A 39 -3.54 6.64 0.80
C GLY A 39 -2.74 6.94 -0.47
N MET A 40 -1.50 6.46 -0.50
CA MET A 40 -0.53 6.80 -1.53
C MET A 40 0.37 5.61 -1.87
N LEU A 41 0.75 5.47 -3.13
CA LEU A 41 1.78 4.55 -3.61
C LEU A 41 2.87 5.35 -4.32
N LEU A 42 4.10 5.22 -3.87
CA LEU A 42 5.30 5.77 -4.50
C LEU A 42 6.13 4.62 -5.07
N TYR A 43 6.63 4.81 -6.29
CA TYR A 43 7.59 3.92 -6.92
C TYR A 43 8.83 4.68 -7.38
N LYS A 44 10.01 4.18 -7.05
CA LYS A 44 11.30 4.69 -7.57
C LYS A 44 12.36 3.61 -7.49
N ASP A 45 13.12 3.39 -8.56
CA ASP A 45 14.28 2.48 -8.61
C ASP A 45 13.96 1.08 -8.03
N ARG A 46 12.86 0.47 -8.50
CA ARG A 46 12.30 -0.81 -8.00
C ARG A 46 11.87 -0.82 -6.55
N ARG A 47 11.70 0.33 -5.89
CA ARG A 47 11.22 0.41 -4.52
C ARG A 47 9.81 0.95 -4.51
N PHE A 48 8.92 0.23 -3.84
CA PHE A 48 7.60 0.73 -3.49
C PHE A 48 7.63 1.26 -2.05
N LEU A 49 6.99 2.41 -1.83
CA LEU A 49 6.56 2.89 -0.53
C LEU A 49 5.06 3.13 -0.60
N GLN A 50 4.28 2.49 0.25
CA GLN A 50 2.83 2.63 0.24
C GLN A 50 2.27 2.97 1.62
N VAL A 51 1.35 3.91 1.64
CA VAL A 51 0.51 4.28 2.78
C VAL A 51 -0.90 3.78 2.51
N LEU A 52 -1.46 3.04 3.45
CA LEU A 52 -2.84 2.56 3.44
C LEU A 52 -3.58 3.16 4.63
N GLU A 53 -4.73 3.77 4.41
CA GLU A 53 -5.54 4.41 5.45
C GLU A 53 -6.99 3.92 5.37
N GLY A 54 -7.63 3.73 6.52
CA GLY A 54 -9.02 3.30 6.59
C GLY A 54 -9.40 2.70 7.93
N SER A 55 -10.37 1.77 7.93
CA SER A 55 -10.63 0.95 9.11
C SER A 55 -9.48 -0.03 9.34
N GLU A 56 -9.18 -0.34 10.60
CA GLU A 56 -8.07 -1.25 10.93
C GLU A 56 -8.24 -2.63 10.27
N ALA A 57 -9.45 -3.16 10.23
CA ALA A 57 -9.77 -4.42 9.56
C ALA A 57 -9.51 -4.35 8.04
N ALA A 58 -10.00 -3.30 7.37
CA ALA A 58 -9.82 -3.14 5.93
C ALA A 58 -8.35 -2.94 5.55
N VAL A 59 -7.59 -2.16 6.33
CA VAL A 59 -6.16 -1.93 6.09
C VAL A 59 -5.37 -3.23 6.25
N ARG A 60 -5.63 -4.00 7.32
CA ARG A 60 -4.97 -5.30 7.55
C ARG A 60 -5.30 -6.31 6.45
N ALA A 61 -6.55 -6.39 6.02
CA ALA A 61 -6.96 -7.28 4.93
C ALA A 61 -6.29 -6.90 3.60
N THR A 62 -6.27 -5.60 3.28
CA THR A 62 -5.63 -5.07 2.07
C THR A 62 -4.13 -5.35 2.08
N TYR A 63 -3.44 -5.08 3.19
CA TYR A 63 -2.03 -5.38 3.34
C TYR A 63 -1.72 -6.88 3.24
N ALA A 64 -2.57 -7.76 3.80
CA ALA A 64 -2.39 -9.20 3.69
C ALA A 64 -2.52 -9.72 2.24
N ARG A 65 -3.39 -9.10 1.42
CA ARG A 65 -3.49 -9.37 -0.01
C ARG A 65 -2.24 -8.90 -0.75
N ILE A 66 -1.82 -7.66 -0.50
CA ILE A 66 -0.62 -7.06 -1.09
C ILE A 66 0.64 -7.88 -0.75
N LYS A 67 0.79 -8.37 0.49
CA LYS A 67 1.96 -9.16 0.90
C LYS A 67 2.16 -10.44 0.08
N ARG A 68 1.10 -10.97 -0.54
CA ARG A 68 1.14 -12.18 -1.38
C ARG A 68 1.28 -11.86 -2.87
N ASP A 69 1.34 -10.58 -3.24
CA ASP A 69 1.43 -10.16 -4.62
C ASP A 69 2.81 -10.52 -5.20
N PRO A 70 2.88 -11.29 -6.31
CA PRO A 70 4.14 -11.79 -6.86
C PRO A 70 5.02 -10.69 -7.47
N ARG A 71 4.52 -9.46 -7.61
CA ARG A 71 5.24 -8.36 -8.24
C ARG A 71 6.33 -7.75 -7.36
N HIS A 72 6.36 -8.06 -6.07
CA HIS A 72 7.33 -7.52 -5.12
C HIS A 72 7.77 -8.56 -4.09
N ARG A 73 8.85 -8.25 -3.38
CA ARG A 73 9.40 -9.04 -2.29
C ARG A 73 9.90 -8.14 -1.17
N GLY A 74 10.01 -8.73 0.01
CA GLY A 74 10.57 -8.09 1.19
C GLY A 74 9.64 -7.03 1.75
N SER A 75 9.15 -7.27 2.95
CA SER A 75 8.56 -6.21 3.77
C SER A 75 9.28 -6.25 5.10
N ALA A 76 10.08 -5.23 5.40
CA ALA A 76 10.33 -4.92 6.80
C ALA A 76 8.96 -4.80 7.51
N PRO A 77 8.87 -5.07 8.82
CA PRO A 77 7.63 -4.90 9.56
C PRO A 77 7.03 -3.52 9.25
N PRO A 78 5.74 -3.44 8.87
CA PRO A 78 5.17 -2.17 8.50
C PRO A 78 4.98 -1.30 9.75
N GLU A 79 5.22 0.00 9.58
CA GLU A 79 4.84 1.02 10.54
C GLU A 79 3.31 1.13 10.53
N ARG A 80 2.67 1.25 11.70
CA ARG A 80 1.22 1.29 11.81
C ARG A 80 0.76 2.08 13.01
N GLY A 81 -0.38 2.73 12.90
CA GLY A 81 -0.94 3.52 13.99
C GLY A 81 -2.35 4.00 13.69
N ARG A 82 -2.84 4.90 14.54
CA ARG A 82 -4.06 5.67 14.28
C ARG A 82 -3.67 7.11 14.09
N ALA A 83 -4.24 7.78 13.10
CA ALA A 83 -3.89 9.16 12.78
C ALA A 83 -4.13 10.07 14.00
N GLY A 84 -3.03 10.50 14.63
CA GLY A 84 -2.98 11.52 15.68
C GLY A 84 -2.34 11.09 17.01
N ALA A 85 -1.03 11.32 17.11
CA ALA A 85 -0.34 11.98 18.24
C ALA A 85 1.01 12.56 17.74
N GLY A 86 1.15 13.90 17.72
CA GLY A 86 2.36 14.67 17.35
C GLY A 86 2.39 15.07 15.87
N VAL A 87 2.56 16.36 15.49
CA VAL A 87 3.07 17.56 16.18
C VAL A 87 1.99 18.62 16.40
#